data_AF-A0A2N8ZDZ9-F1
#
_entry.id   AF-A0A2N8ZDZ9-F1
#
_cell.length_a   1.000
_cell.length_b   1.000
_cell.length_c   1.000
_cell.angle_alpha   90.00
_cell.angle_beta   90.00
_cell.angle_gamma   90.00
#
_symmetry.space_group_name_H-M   'P 1'
#
loop_
_entity.id
_entity.type
_entity.pdbx_description
1 polymer ?
#
loop_
_entity_poly.entity_id
_entity_poly.type
_entity_poly.pdbx_seq_one_letter_code
_entity_poly.pdbx_strand_id
1 'polypeptide(L)'
;MNQGRKRTKITTKKISAPIIPLRFEDMVLDSGSGIKAYTHRLRYRYVPIVKQIKSGDVVLANRDDIVRDIHQMLTPLPANKSKEGYFSGLVSYFRYIDGMGYHGDLFSNAIMGDCIKHFN
;
A
#
# COMPACT_ATOMS: atom_id res chain seq x y z
N MET A 1 -47.61 11.82 37.29
CA MET A 1 -47.58 11.34 35.89
C MET A 1 -46.18 11.56 35.34
N ASN A 2 -45.36 10.52 35.20
CA ASN A 2 -44.01 10.63 34.67
C ASN A 2 -44.01 10.30 33.17
N GLN A 3 -44.10 11.32 32.31
CA GLN A 3 -43.92 11.15 30.87
C GLN A 3 -42.43 11.01 30.54
N GLY A 4 -41.91 9.78 30.58
CA GLY A 4 -40.57 9.46 30.09
C GLY A 4 -40.48 9.59 28.57
N ARG A 5 -39.42 10.26 28.08
CA ARG A 5 -39.15 10.46 26.64
C ARG A 5 -38.86 9.13 25.94
N LYS A 6 -39.58 8.80 24.86
CA LYS A 6 -39.32 7.61 24.03
C LYS A 6 -37.91 7.67 23.43
N ARG A 7 -37.12 6.63 23.66
CA ARG A 7 -35.73 6.49 23.17
C ARG A 7 -35.77 5.82 21.78
N THR A 8 -35.34 6.53 20.74
CA THR A 8 -35.26 5.98 19.38
C THR A 8 -34.07 5.02 19.27
N LYS A 9 -34.33 3.74 19.03
CA LYS A 9 -33.31 2.71 18.84
C LYS A 9 -32.86 2.74 17.37
N ILE A 10 -31.72 3.36 17.10
CA ILE A 10 -31.15 3.41 15.75
C ILE A 10 -30.49 2.06 15.47
N THR A 11 -31.09 1.25 14.61
CA THR A 11 -30.49 -0.01 14.16
C THR A 11 -29.40 0.33 13.15
N THR A 12 -28.15 0.43 13.61
CA THR A 12 -27.00 0.49 12.71
C THR A 12 -26.87 -0.88 12.03
N LYS A 13 -27.18 -0.96 10.73
CA LYS A 13 -26.80 -2.13 9.94
C LYS A 13 -25.28 -2.22 10.01
N LYS A 14 -24.74 -3.29 10.61
CA LYS A 14 -23.32 -3.61 10.48
C LYS A 14 -23.04 -3.84 9.00
N ILE A 15 -22.42 -2.86 8.35
CA ILE A 15 -21.87 -3.05 7.02
C ILE A 15 -20.70 -4.00 7.21
N SER A 16 -20.91 -5.27 6.89
CA SER A 16 -19.81 -6.23 6.83
C SER A 16 -18.91 -5.78 5.69
N ALA A 17 -17.67 -5.39 6.00
CA ALA A 17 -16.68 -5.15 4.97
C ALA A 17 -16.47 -6.48 4.21
N PRO A 18 -16.53 -6.49 2.87
CA PRO A 18 -16.28 -7.70 2.11
C PRO A 18 -14.84 -8.17 2.35
N ILE A 19 -14.71 -9.39 2.87
CA ILE A 19 -13.40 -10.05 3.00
C ILE A 19 -13.04 -10.56 1.61
N ILE A 20 -12.28 -9.76 0.86
CA ILE A 20 -11.75 -10.17 -0.45
C ILE A 20 -10.45 -10.95 -0.16
N PRO A 21 -10.38 -12.27 -0.46
CA PRO A 21 -9.13 -12.99 -0.41
C PRO A 21 -8.20 -12.47 -1.52
N LEU A 22 -7.36 -11.49 -1.16
CA LEU A 22 -6.39 -10.90 -2.07
C LEU A 22 -5.05 -11.63 -1.90
N ARG A 23 -4.67 -12.46 -2.87
CA ARG A 23 -3.34 -13.05 -2.93
C ARG A 23 -2.34 -11.98 -3.38
N PHE A 24 -1.13 -12.02 -2.82
CA PHE A 24 -0.10 -11.04 -3.18
C PHE A 24 0.26 -11.11 -4.68
N GLU A 25 0.28 -12.30 -5.25
CA GLU A 25 0.60 -12.54 -6.65
C GLU A 25 -0.37 -11.80 -7.59
N ASP A 26 -1.62 -11.62 -7.16
CA ASP A 26 -2.69 -10.95 -7.89
C ASP A 26 -2.68 -9.41 -7.72
N MET A 27 -1.82 -8.88 -6.84
CA MET A 27 -1.72 -7.43 -6.56
C MET A 27 -0.97 -6.69 -7.68
N VAL A 28 -1.66 -6.53 -8.81
CA VAL A 28 -1.18 -5.88 -10.03
C VAL A 28 -2.09 -4.70 -10.38
N LEU A 29 -1.49 -3.54 -10.62
CA LEU A 29 -2.16 -2.34 -11.07
C LEU A 29 -1.93 -2.15 -12.57
N ASP A 30 -3.00 -1.81 -13.29
CA ASP A 30 -2.89 -1.27 -14.64
C ASP A 30 -2.62 0.24 -14.54
N SER A 31 -1.46 0.65 -15.05
CA SER A 31 -1.01 2.05 -15.06
C SER A 31 -1.29 2.74 -16.40
N GLY A 32 -2.06 2.11 -17.29
CA GLY A 32 -2.30 2.59 -18.65
C GLY A 32 -1.16 2.21 -19.60
N SER A 33 -1.41 2.36 -20.90
CA SER A 33 -0.44 2.05 -21.97
C SER A 33 0.10 0.61 -21.95
N GLY A 34 -0.63 -0.33 -21.32
CA GLY A 34 -0.22 -1.73 -21.17
C GLY A 34 0.86 -1.98 -20.10
N ILE A 35 1.24 -0.97 -19.32
CA ILE A 35 2.24 -1.09 -18.26
C ILE A 35 1.58 -1.62 -16.99
N LYS A 36 2.14 -2.71 -16.46
CA LYS A 36 1.69 -3.35 -15.21
C LYS A 36 2.61 -3.02 -14.04
N ALA A 37 2.04 -2.45 -12.98
CA ALA A 37 2.72 -2.20 -11.72
C ALA A 37 2.41 -3.32 -10.71
N TYR A 38 3.45 -4.09 -10.35
CA TYR A 38 3.33 -5.23 -9.44
C TYR A 38 3.53 -4.79 -8.00
N THR A 39 2.46 -4.38 -7.33
CA THR A 39 2.52 -3.84 -5.95
C THR A 39 3.03 -4.82 -4.91
N HIS A 40 2.87 -6.13 -5.12
CA HIS A 40 3.45 -7.12 -4.21
C HIS A 40 4.97 -7.05 -4.10
N ARG A 41 5.67 -6.46 -5.07
CA ARG A 41 7.13 -6.25 -5.00
C ARG A 41 7.54 -5.42 -3.80
N LEU A 42 6.65 -4.53 -3.33
CA LEU A 42 6.89 -3.67 -2.19
C LEU A 42 7.10 -4.48 -0.91
N ARG A 43 6.63 -5.73 -0.80
CA ARG A 43 6.79 -6.54 0.42
C ARG A 43 8.23 -6.98 0.71
N TYR A 44 9.11 -6.89 -0.28
CA TYR A 44 10.49 -7.37 -0.18
C TYR A 44 11.45 -6.19 0.04
N ARG A 45 12.56 -6.46 0.73
CA ARG A 45 13.66 -5.50 0.91
C ARG A 45 14.24 -5.09 -0.43
N TYR A 46 14.56 -3.80 -0.58
CA TYR A 46 15.09 -3.15 -1.79
C TYR A 46 14.19 -3.23 -3.03
N VAL A 47 12.93 -3.66 -2.86
CA VAL A 47 11.91 -3.68 -3.91
C VAL A 47 12.44 -4.31 -5.23
N PRO A 48 12.78 -5.61 -5.20
CA PRO A 48 13.34 -6.33 -6.34
C PRO A 48 12.37 -6.34 -7.52
N ILE A 49 12.88 -6.59 -8.72
CA ILE A 49 12.03 -6.79 -9.90
C ILE A 49 11.37 -8.16 -9.85
N VAL A 50 10.27 -8.35 -10.59
CA VAL A 50 9.52 -9.62 -10.63
C VAL A 50 10.41 -10.82 -10.99
N LYS A 51 11.39 -10.63 -11.88
CA LYS A 51 12.35 -11.67 -12.26
C LYS A 51 13.20 -12.14 -11.08
N GLN A 52 13.63 -11.22 -10.21
CA GLN A 52 14.43 -11.53 -9.02
C GLN A 52 13.58 -12.23 -7.94
N ILE A 53 12.30 -11.85 -7.81
CA ILE A 53 11.39 -12.55 -6.90
C ILE A 53 11.22 -14.01 -7.33
N LYS A 54 11.11 -14.27 -8.64
CA LYS A 54 11.02 -15.62 -9.18
C LYS A 54 12.29 -16.47 -8.97
N SER A 55 13.46 -15.85 -8.86
CA SER A 55 14.70 -16.58 -8.56
C SER A 55 14.85 -16.96 -7.08
N GLY A 56 13.97 -16.46 -6.19
CA GLY A 56 13.91 -16.87 -4.78
C GLY A 56 14.91 -16.20 -3.84
N ASP A 57 15.91 -15.48 -4.37
CA ASP A 57 16.91 -14.74 -3.58
C ASP A 57 16.38 -13.36 -3.15
N VAL A 58 15.28 -13.35 -2.41
CA VAL A 58 14.62 -12.12 -1.93
C VAL A 58 14.25 -12.23 -0.46
N VAL A 59 14.40 -11.12 0.26
CA VAL A 59 14.13 -11.05 1.70
C VAL A 59 12.83 -10.29 1.95
N LEU A 60 11.95 -10.85 2.78
CA LEU A 60 10.71 -10.18 3.20
C LEU A 60 11.01 -9.02 4.15
N ALA A 61 10.29 -7.92 3.97
CA ALA A 61 10.39 -6.72 4.81
C ALA A 61 9.26 -6.63 5.87
N ASN A 62 8.41 -7.66 6.01
CA ASN A 62 7.31 -7.74 6.98
C ASN A 62 6.36 -6.53 6.97
N ARG A 63 6.09 -5.96 5.80
CA ARG A 63 5.22 -4.79 5.60
C ARG A 63 3.97 -5.11 4.78
N ASP A 64 3.49 -6.34 4.91
CA ASP A 64 2.41 -6.92 4.11
C ASP A 64 1.09 -6.13 4.23
N ASP A 65 0.74 -5.65 5.42
CA ASP A 65 -0.47 -4.83 5.64
C ASP A 65 -0.39 -3.48 4.92
N ILE A 66 0.76 -2.80 5.01
CA ILE A 66 1.00 -1.54 4.31
C ILE A 66 0.91 -1.74 2.79
N VAL A 67 1.46 -2.84 2.27
CA VAL A 67 1.39 -3.15 0.83
C VAL A 67 -0.06 -3.38 0.38
N ARG A 68 -0.89 -4.02 1.22
CA ARG A 68 -2.32 -4.20 0.95
C ARG A 68 -3.06 -2.86 0.92
N ASP A 69 -2.80 -1.99 1.89
CA ASP A 69 -3.44 -0.68 1.97
C ASP A 69 -3.07 0.20 0.76
N ILE A 70 -1.79 0.21 0.39
CA ILE A 70 -1.31 0.92 -0.82
C ILE A 70 -2.00 0.38 -2.07
N HIS A 71 -2.08 -0.94 -2.24
CA HIS A 71 -2.71 -1.53 -3.41
C HIS A 71 -4.19 -1.18 -3.47
N GLN A 72 -4.91 -1.29 -2.35
CA GLN A 72 -6.33 -0.92 -2.28
C GLN A 72 -6.54 0.57 -2.57
N MET A 73 -5.68 1.45 -2.06
CA MET A 73 -5.72 2.88 -2.32
C MET A 73 -5.48 3.23 -3.80
N LEU A 74 -4.55 2.54 -4.46
CA LEU A 74 -4.21 2.80 -5.86
C LEU A 74 -5.17 2.11 -6.85
N THR A 75 -5.83 1.02 -6.46
CA THR A 75 -6.76 0.25 -7.31
C THR A 75 -7.82 1.13 -8.00
N PRO A 76 -8.60 1.97 -7.28
CA PRO A 76 -9.67 2.77 -7.88
C PRO A 76 -9.17 3.94 -8.75
N LEU A 77 -7.87 4.25 -8.74
CA LEU A 77 -7.32 5.34 -9.55
C LEU A 77 -7.36 4.98 -11.04
N PRO A 78 -7.65 5.95 -11.93
CA PRO A 78 -7.67 5.72 -13.37
C PRO A 78 -6.32 5.22 -13.88
N ALA A 79 -6.35 4.35 -14.88
CA ALA A 79 -5.16 3.83 -15.55
C ALA A 79 -4.51 4.96 -16.38
N ASN A 80 -3.56 5.67 -15.77
CA ASN A 80 -2.87 6.80 -16.38
C ASN A 80 -1.40 6.86 -15.93
N LYS A 81 -0.61 7.69 -16.64
CA LYS A 81 0.82 7.90 -16.35
C LYS A 81 1.09 8.34 -14.91
N SER A 82 0.17 9.05 -14.27
CA SER A 82 0.33 9.47 -12.87
C SER A 82 0.33 8.27 -11.92
N LYS A 83 -0.50 7.26 -12.19
CA LYS A 83 -0.55 6.01 -11.41
C LYS A 83 0.76 5.23 -11.49
N GLU A 84 1.40 5.23 -12.66
CA GLU A 84 2.77 4.72 -12.83
C GLU A 84 3.77 5.51 -11.97
N GLY A 85 3.69 6.85 -12.03
CA GLY A 85 4.52 7.75 -11.24
C GLY A 85 4.41 7.52 -9.73
N TYR A 86 3.19 7.36 -9.22
CA TYR A 86 2.96 7.04 -7.80
C TYR A 86 3.61 5.72 -7.41
N PHE A 87 3.46 4.68 -8.24
CA PHE A 87 4.10 3.40 -7.97
C PHE A 87 5.63 3.49 -8.02
N SER A 88 6.19 4.18 -9.01
CA SER A 88 7.63 4.42 -9.12
C SER A 88 8.16 5.19 -7.91
N GLY A 89 7.43 6.21 -7.44
CA GLY A 89 7.77 6.96 -6.24
C GLY A 89 7.83 6.08 -5.00
N LEU A 90 6.85 5.20 -4.81
CA LEU A 90 6.85 4.21 -3.73
C LEU A 90 8.04 3.26 -3.81
N VAL A 91 8.37 2.75 -5.00
CA VAL A 91 9.54 1.88 -5.19
C VAL A 91 10.82 2.58 -4.73
N SER A 92 11.04 3.84 -5.13
CA SER A 92 12.22 4.61 -4.71
C SER A 92 12.22 4.88 -3.20
N TYR A 93 11.06 5.22 -2.64
CA TYR A 93 10.89 5.49 -1.22
C TYR A 93 11.25 4.28 -0.34
N PHE A 94 10.66 3.12 -0.63
CA PHE A 94 10.93 1.89 0.12
C PHE A 94 12.38 1.44 -0.03
N ARG A 95 12.99 1.59 -1.21
CA ARG A 95 14.42 1.31 -1.41
C ARG A 95 15.31 2.17 -0.52
N TYR A 96 14.98 3.45 -0.40
CA TYR A 96 15.73 4.38 0.43
C TYR A 96 15.62 4.03 1.92
N ILE A 97 14.41 3.76 2.41
CA ILE A 97 14.18 3.29 3.79
C ILE A 97 14.94 1.99 4.07
N ASP A 98 14.86 1.03 3.15
CA ASP A 98 15.56 -0.25 3.30
C ASP A 98 17.09 -0.05 3.34
N GLY A 99 17.61 0.93 2.59
CA GLY A 99 19.02 1.34 2.61
C GLY A 99 19.47 1.96 3.93
N MET A 100 18.59 2.69 4.62
CA MET A 100 18.88 3.26 5.94
C MET A 100 18.70 2.25 7.10
N GLY A 101 18.10 1.09 6.85
CA GLY A 101 17.75 0.14 7.91
C GLY A 101 16.69 0.70 8.86
N TYR A 102 15.80 1.56 8.39
CA TYR A 102 14.76 2.16 9.21
C TYR A 102 13.64 1.14 9.53
N HIS A 103 13.32 0.99 10.82
CA HIS A 103 12.37 0.00 11.34
C HIS A 103 11.14 0.63 12.03
N GLY A 104 10.99 1.96 11.98
CA GLY A 104 9.86 2.67 12.57
C GLY A 104 8.66 2.75 11.63
N ASP A 105 7.77 3.71 11.91
CA ASP A 105 6.63 3.99 11.04
C ASP A 105 7.11 4.54 9.69
N LEU A 106 6.87 3.73 8.64
CA LEU A 106 7.28 3.98 7.27
C LEU A 106 6.64 5.22 6.66
N PHE A 107 5.63 5.82 7.28
CA PHE A 107 5.02 7.09 6.84
C PHE A 107 5.04 8.17 7.92
N SER A 108 5.96 8.08 8.89
CA SER A 108 6.15 9.15 9.87
C SER A 108 6.69 10.42 9.21
N ASN A 109 6.24 11.59 9.69
CA ASN A 109 6.71 12.88 9.17
C ASN A 109 8.24 13.04 9.26
N ALA A 110 8.87 12.43 10.26
CA ALA A 110 10.32 12.45 10.42
C ALA A 110 11.03 11.75 9.25
N ILE A 111 10.67 10.49 8.97
CA ILE A 111 11.32 9.73 7.90
C ILE A 111 10.97 10.28 6.52
N MET A 112 9.72 10.73 6.32
CA MET A 112 9.31 11.37 5.07
C MET A 112 10.10 12.68 4.84
N GLY A 113 10.31 13.48 5.88
CA GLY A 113 11.11 14.71 5.81
C GLY A 113 12.56 14.45 5.42
N ASP A 114 13.15 13.36 5.90
CA ASP A 114 14.50 12.96 5.49
C ASP A 114 14.54 12.42 4.06
N CYS A 115 13.51 11.70 3.61
CA CYS A 115 13.42 11.23 2.22
C CYS A 115 13.31 12.38 1.21
N ILE A 116 12.57 13.46 1.53
CA ILE A 116 12.37 14.62 0.64
C ILE A 116 13.71 15.31 0.30
N LYS A 117 14.70 15.28 1.20
CA LYS A 117 16.02 15.88 0.95
C LYS A 117 16.83 15.18 -0.15
N HIS A 118 16.49 13.93 -0.46
CA HIS A 118 17.18 13.12 -1.47
C HIS A 118 16.44 13.05 -2.82
N PHE A 119 15.39 13.86 -2.99
CA PHE A 119 14.57 13.94 -4.20
C PHE A 119 14.86 15.16 -5.09
N ASN A 120 15.95 15.92 -4.84
CA ASN A 120 16.44 17.00 -5.70
C ASN A 120 17.44 16.51 -6.74
#